data_AF-A0A962GTN3-F1
#
_entry.id   AF-A0A962GTN3-F1
#
_cell.length_a   1.000
_cell.length_b   1.000
_cell.length_c   1.000
_cell.angle_alpha   90.00
_cell.angle_beta   90.00
_cell.angle_gamma   90.00
#
_symmetry.space_group_name_H-M   'P 1'
#
loop_
_entity.id
_entity.type
_entity.pdbx_description
1 polymer ?
#
loop_
_entity_poly.entity_id
_entity_poly.type
_entity_poly.pdbx_seq_one_letter_code
_entity_poly.pdbx_strand_id
1 'polypeptide(L)' 'MNKILNFAIYIYENVEVLDFAGPFEVFSTAGRFINTDKKPNVFLVAEEQVTVSARGGLGINPNYCISKHPDVDVLIIPG' A
#
# COMPACT_ATOMS: atom_id res chain seq x y z
N MET A 1 9.66 -20.85 3.26
CA MET A 1 10.35 -20.33 2.04
C MET A 1 10.63 -18.85 2.22
N ASN A 2 11.78 -18.40 1.73
CA ASN A 2 12.43 -17.14 2.05
C ASN A 2 12.09 -16.09 0.96
N LYS A 3 10.86 -15.55 0.96
CA LYS A 3 10.25 -14.66 -0.06
C LYS A 3 10.17 -13.20 0.45
N ILE A 4 10.29 -12.20 -0.44
CA ILE A 4 9.94 -10.79 -0.15
C ILE A 4 8.41 -10.69 -0.02
N LEU A 5 7.92 -10.19 1.12
CA LEU A 5 6.50 -10.00 1.34
C LEU A 5 6.00 -8.73 0.64
N ASN A 6 4.98 -8.89 -0.20
CA ASN A 6 4.29 -7.78 -0.87
C ASN A 6 3.02 -7.39 -0.10
N PHE A 7 3.00 -6.17 0.43
CA PHE A 7 1.87 -5.53 1.09
C PHE A 7 1.21 -4.56 0.13
N ALA A 8 -0.02 -4.85 -0.27
CA ALA A 8 -0.86 -3.96 -1.05
C ALA A 8 -1.84 -3.25 -0.12
N ILE A 9 -1.85 -1.92 -0.13
CA ILE A 9 -2.83 -1.11 0.59
C ILE A 9 -3.79 -0.51 -0.43
N TYR A 10 -5.05 -0.91 -0.36
CA TYR A 10 -6.07 -0.45 -1.29
C TYR A 10 -6.50 0.98 -0.94
N ILE A 11 -6.41 1.89 -1.91
CA ILE A 11 -6.92 3.25 -1.80
C ILE A 11 -8.12 3.44 -2.72
N TYR A 12 -9.14 4.12 -2.23
CA TYR A 12 -10.39 4.37 -2.94
C TYR A 12 -10.92 5.77 -2.60
N GLU A 13 -11.90 6.21 -3.38
CA GLU A 13 -12.52 7.53 -3.21
C GLU A 13 -13.09 7.70 -1.80
N ASN A 14 -12.74 8.79 -1.13
CA ASN A 14 -13.08 9.09 0.26
C ASN A 14 -12.52 8.13 1.32
N VAL A 15 -11.44 7.39 1.03
CA VAL A 15 -10.72 6.63 2.06
C VAL A 15 -10.23 7.55 3.19
N GLU A 16 -10.27 7.08 4.44
CA GLU A 16 -9.70 7.80 5.58
C GLU A 16 -8.17 7.84 5.48
N VAL A 17 -7.59 9.04 5.57
CA VAL A 17 -6.14 9.22 5.33
C VAL A 17 -5.29 8.43 6.33
N LEU A 18 -5.71 8.42 7.59
CA LEU A 18 -4.97 7.73 8.65
C LEU A 18 -5.02 6.20 8.50
N ASP A 19 -6.11 5.67 7.94
CA ASP A 19 -6.35 4.24 7.88
C ASP A 19 -5.44 3.55 6.86
N PHE A 20 -5.07 4.22 5.76
CA PHE A 20 -4.06 3.71 4.84
C PHE A 20 -2.63 4.14 5.24
N ALA A 21 -2.47 5.35 5.78
CA ALA A 21 -1.15 5.89 6.13
C ALA A 21 -0.51 5.15 7.31
N GLY A 22 -1.29 4.74 8.31
CA GLY A 22 -0.80 4.01 9.47
C GLY A 22 -0.11 2.70 9.09
N PRO A 23 -0.82 1.76 8.43
CA PRO A 23 -0.21 0.52 7.93
C PRO A 23 0.96 0.78 6.97
N PHE A 24 0.83 1.77 6.08
CA PHE A 24 1.90 2.13 5.15
C PHE A 24 3.20 2.47 5.90
N GLU A 25 3.12 3.32 6.92
CA GLU A 25 4.28 3.73 7.71
C GLU A 25 4.87 2.57 8.50
N VAL A 26 4.03 1.77 9.17
CA VAL A 26 4.47 0.63 9.99
C VAL A 26 5.22 -0.40 9.16
N PHE A 27 4.65 -0.87 8.04
CA PHE A 27 5.27 -1.93 7.23
C PHE A 27 6.49 -1.44 6.48
N SER A 28 6.47 -0.20 5.97
CA SER A 28 7.63 0.39 5.30
C SER A 28 8.80 0.59 6.28
N THR A 29 8.50 0.94 7.53
CA THR A 29 9.50 1.12 8.57
C THR A 29 10.03 -0.20 9.11
N ALA A 30 9.19 -1.23 9.22
CA ALA A 30 9.60 -2.58 9.62
C ALA A 30 10.75 -3.13 8.75
N GLY A 31 10.77 -2.80 7.45
CA GLY A 31 11.86 -3.15 6.54
C GLY A 31 13.25 -2.61 6.91
N ARG A 32 13.32 -1.57 7.75
CA ARG A 32 14.60 -1.03 8.26
C ARG A 32 15.21 -1.88 9.37
N PHE A 33 14.39 -2.69 10.06
CA PHE A 33 14.82 -3.55 11.17
C PHE A 33 15.12 -4.99 10.73
N ILE A 34 14.93 -5.31 9.45
CA ILE A 34 15.22 -6.62 8.88
C ILE A 34 16.66 -6.62 8.36
N ASN A 35 17.54 -7.43 8.97
CA ASN A 35 18.95 -7.58 8.61
C ASN A 35 19.17 -8.50 7.39
N THR A 36 18.26 -8.42 6.41
CA THR A 36 18.37 -9.17 5.15
C THR A 36 17.97 -8.27 3.99
N ASP A 37 18.39 -8.61 2.78
CA ASP A 37 17.95 -7.90 1.57
C ASP A 37 16.47 -8.13 1.24
N LYS A 38 15.78 -9.00 1.98
CA LYS A 38 14.37 -9.36 1.76
C LYS A 38 13.44 -8.44 2.55
N LYS A 39 13.56 -7.14 2.29
CA LYS A 39 12.71 -6.13 2.93
C LYS A 39 11.28 -6.22 2.37
N PRO A 40 10.24 -6.00 3.19
CA PRO A 40 8.87 -5.90 2.73
C PRO A 40 8.74 -4.85 1.63
N ASN A 41 7.99 -5.17 0.59
CA ASN A 41 7.59 -4.23 -0.43
C ASN A 41 6.17 -3.77 -0.10
N VAL A 42 6.00 -2.47 0.15
CA VAL A 42 4.74 -1.87 0.55
C VAL A 42 4.33 -0.87 -0.51
N PHE A 43 3.13 -1.03 -1.07
CA PHE A 43 2.66 -0.19 -2.16
C PHE A 43 1.16 0.09 -2.08
N LEU A 44 0.76 1.22 -2.65
CA LEU A 44 -0.64 1.62 -2.79
C LEU A 44 -1.19 1.07 -4.10
N VAL A 45 -2.38 0.46 -4.04
CA VAL A 45 -3.11 -0.01 -5.22
C VAL A 45 -4.49 0.64 -5.25
N ALA A 46 -4.94 1.06 -6.43
CA ALA A 46 -6.29 1.59 -6.64
C ALA A 46 -7.02 0.77 -7.72
N GLU A 47 -8.32 1.01 -7.91
CA GLU A 47 -9.07 0.39 -9.00
C GLU A 47 -8.41 0.67 -10.36
N GLU A 48 -8.07 1.93 -10.61
CA GLU A 48 -7.46 2.43 -11.84
C GLU A 48 -6.17 3.21 -11.56
N GLN A 49 -5.31 3.36 -12.57
CA GLN A 49 -4.03 4.09 -12.45
C GLN A 49 -4.25 5.61 -12.56
N VAL A 50 -5.06 6.16 -11.67
CA VAL A 50 -5.44 7.57 -11.61
C VAL A 50 -5.34 8.10 -10.18
N THR A 51 -5.23 9.42 -10.01
CA THR A 51 -5.25 10.04 -8.67
C THR A 51 -6.57 9.73 -7.97
N VAL A 52 -6.49 9.23 -6.74
CA VAL A 52 -7.62 8.97 -5.86
C VAL A 52 -7.76 10.12 -4.87
N SER A 53 -8.98 10.61 -4.66
CA SER A 53 -9.25 11.66 -3.67
C SER A 53 -9.66 11.01 -2.34
N ALA A 54 -8.80 11.12 -1.31
CA ALA A 54 -9.15 10.74 0.05
C ALA A 54 -10.01 11.80 0.74
N ARG A 55 -10.52 11.48 1.94
CA ARG A 55 -11.26 12.45 2.75
C ARG A 55 -10.47 13.75 2.95
N GLY A 56 -11.18 14.87 2.87
CA GLY A 56 -10.57 16.21 2.96
C GLY A 56 -9.91 16.69 1.67
N GLY A 57 -10.06 15.96 0.56
CA GLY A 57 -9.56 16.35 -0.76
C GLY A 57 -8.07 16.09 -0.99
N LEU A 58 -7.47 15.21 -0.17
CA LEU A 58 -6.08 14.81 -0.36
C LEU A 58 -5.97 13.89 -1.59
N GLY A 59 -5.29 14.36 -2.63
CA GLY A 59 -5.01 13.56 -3.82
C GLY A 59 -3.85 12.58 -3.59
N ILE A 60 -4.06 11.31 -3.90
CA ILE A 60 -3.07 10.24 -3.77
C ILE A 60 -2.86 9.57 -5.12
N ASN A 61 -1.60 9.43 -5.53
CA ASN A 61 -1.24 8.67 -6.73
C ASN A 61 -0.94 7.22 -6.35
N PRO A 62 -1.72 6.23 -6.82
CA PRO A 62 -1.42 4.83 -6.55
C PRO A 62 -0.13 4.40 -7.25
N ASN A 63 0.57 3.42 -6.69
CA ASN A 63 1.71 2.80 -7.37
C ASN A 63 1.25 1.91 -8.52
N TYR A 64 0.11 1.24 -8.33
CA TYR A 64 -0.45 0.23 -9.24
C TYR A 64 -1.97 0.31 -9.31
N CYS A 65 -2.56 -0.30 -10.35
CA CYS A 65 -4.00 -0.58 -10.40
C CYS A 65 -4.29 -2.08 -10.20
N ILE A 66 -5.55 -2.44 -9.91
CA ILE A 66 -5.97 -3.84 -9.68
C ILE A 66 -5.63 -4.75 -10.87
N SER A 67 -5.66 -4.24 -12.10
CA SER A 67 -5.33 -5.04 -13.29
C SER A 67 -3.82 -5.19 -13.53
N LYS A 68 -2.97 -4.40 -12.85
CA LYS A 68 -1.53 -4.35 -13.10
C LYS A 68 -0.74 -4.04 -11.82
N HIS A 69 -0.56 -5.06 -10.99
CA HIS A 69 0.25 -5.00 -9.75
C HIS A 69 1.13 -6.27 -9.59
N PRO A 70 2.17 -6.24 -8.74
CA PRO A 70 2.91 -7.44 -8.33
C PRO A 70 2.03 -8.41 -7.54
N ASP A 71 2.40 -9.70 -7.44
CA ASP A 71 1.69 -10.67 -6.59
C ASP A 71 1.55 -10.16 -5.15
N VAL A 72 0.34 -10.24 -4.57
CA VAL A 72 0.05 -9.72 -3.23
C VAL A 72 0.11 -10.85 -2.20
N ASP A 73 0.90 -10.66 -1.13
CA ASP A 73 0.92 -11.58 0.02
C ASP A 73 -0.04 -11.12 1.12
N VAL A 74 -0.15 -9.80 1.32
CA VAL A 74 -1.04 -9.18 2.30
C VAL A 74 -1.78 -8.02 1.64
N LEU A 75 -3.12 -8.11 1.60
CA LEU A 75 -3.99 -7.02 1.19
C LEU A 75 -4.55 -6.32 2.43
N ILE A 76 -4.45 -5.00 2.46
CA ILE A 76 -5.00 -4.14 3.50
C ILE A 76 -6.09 -3.30 2.88
N ILE A 77 -7.29 -3.38 3.44
CA ILE A 77 -8.44 -2.56 3.07
C ILE A 77 -8.69 -1.60 4.24
N PRO A 78 -8.36 -0.30 4.09
CA PRO A 78 -8.64 0.74 5.07
C PRO A 78 -10.14 0.93 5.34
N GLY A 79 -10.48 1.66 6.40
CA GLY A 79 -11.84 2.07 6.76
C GLY A 79 -12.37 3.26 5.97
#